data_AF-A0A944R9B5-F1
#
_entry.id   AF-A0A944R9B5-F1
#
_cell.length_a   1.000
_cell.length_b   1.000
_cell.length_c   1.000
_cell.angle_alpha   90.00
_cell.angle_beta   90.00
_cell.angle_gamma   90.00
#
_symmetry.space_group_name_H-M   'P 1'
#
loop_
_entity.id
_entity.type
_entity.pdbx_description
1 polymer ?
#
loop_
_entity_poly.entity_id
_entity_poly.type
_entity_poly.pdbx_seq_one_letter_code
_entity_poly.pdbx_strand_id
1 'polypeptide(L)'
;MNYTFPFTAIVGMDLVKRSLLYHAIDPRLGGLLLMGHRGCAKSTVARAFREILPPPENVEEAPFVEVPLGTTEDRLLGSIDASRLLENGEWTAQTGLIQQADSGVLYIDEVNLLPDHLVDSILDSAASGQHRIERDGLSKTVSARYILIGSMNPEEGDLRPQLTDRFMHGILVHDNFSVEQRREIVRVRMDFDDDPQLFLVEHQKNLAQLRAKIMQVRQQLKNVEITENLRTEVAEKATALNLEGVRAELGVLRTVRCAAAWRGETSVSADDLEEAWILCLGHRQENQPPENQNPKPEIKLPQPPEFKPESKRLQMPKTSASPTSAQTDEIVLESSQNMAHAELASWWQSPEQKQSPAAFVSGTSRPVPAHVSHARLCWNSSLKASLLRGWSPGKAWHLRFRKPARRPNFWLFMDASRSTGSIGSSPSSRFLNEARNVIQTLGAKTFGSRFHVLVLQKGKISWWIKRGTAQAVQKNLAQLTEAAGKSHLTSALNQLRNAIQKQGVLSGDRVLLCSDGMLSPESEKTVPESKKRFRKALLSLSERVRNIAWIHPQLQRGMRHWLPRLVEGTEVRLIALD
;
A
#
# COMPACT_ATOMS: atom_id res chain seq x y z
N MET A 1 -11.95 28.21 4.95
CA MET A 1 -13.21 27.78 5.59
C MET A 1 -13.79 26.68 4.73
N ASN A 2 -14.13 25.52 5.29
CA ASN A 2 -14.75 24.43 4.53
C ASN A 2 -16.26 24.66 4.54
N TYR A 3 -16.81 25.29 3.50
CA TYR A 3 -18.25 25.42 3.31
C TYR A 3 -18.83 24.10 2.80
N THR A 4 -19.98 23.70 3.34
CA THR A 4 -20.74 22.52 2.87
C THR A 4 -21.84 23.00 1.93
N PHE A 5 -22.10 22.24 0.87
CA PHE A 5 -23.17 22.57 -0.05
C PHE A 5 -24.52 22.22 0.60
N PRO A 6 -25.49 23.15 0.64
CA PRO A 6 -26.65 22.95 1.49
C PRO A 6 -27.64 21.93 0.93
N PHE A 7 -28.24 21.13 1.83
CA PHE A 7 -29.15 20.05 1.41
C PHE A 7 -30.36 20.54 0.60
N THR A 8 -30.85 21.73 0.92
CA THR A 8 -32.01 22.35 0.24
C THR A 8 -31.68 22.86 -1.16
N ALA A 9 -30.40 23.01 -1.50
CA ALA A 9 -29.95 23.42 -2.84
C ALA A 9 -29.73 22.23 -3.79
N ILE A 10 -29.87 20.99 -3.32
CA ILE A 10 -29.69 19.80 -4.18
C ILE A 10 -30.86 19.68 -5.15
N VAL A 11 -30.55 19.83 -6.44
CA VAL A 11 -31.50 19.73 -7.55
C VAL A 11 -31.61 18.28 -8.02
N GLY A 12 -32.83 17.81 -8.31
CA GLY A 12 -33.08 16.42 -8.72
C GLY A 12 -32.85 15.41 -7.58
N MET A 13 -32.60 14.13 -7.89
CA MET A 13 -32.33 13.08 -6.88
C MET A 13 -33.43 12.90 -5.82
N ASP A 14 -34.70 13.02 -6.20
CA ASP A 14 -35.82 13.06 -5.26
C ASP A 14 -35.95 11.79 -4.42
N LEU A 15 -35.64 10.62 -5.00
CA LEU A 15 -35.66 9.35 -4.29
C LEU A 15 -34.55 9.28 -3.22
N VAL A 16 -33.35 9.80 -3.53
CA VAL A 16 -32.24 9.89 -2.57
C VAL A 16 -32.58 10.85 -1.44
N LYS A 17 -33.14 12.02 -1.76
CA LYS A 17 -33.59 12.99 -0.75
C LYS A 17 -34.66 12.38 0.17
N ARG A 18 -35.66 11.69 -0.39
CA ARG A 18 -36.70 10.99 0.40
C ARG A 18 -36.11 9.94 1.33
N SER A 19 -35.24 9.08 0.82
CA SER A 19 -34.55 8.07 1.62
C SER A 19 -33.73 8.67 2.77
N LEU A 20 -32.99 9.75 2.50
CA LEU A 20 -32.24 10.47 3.53
C LEU A 20 -33.17 11.09 4.57
N LEU A 21 -34.28 11.70 4.16
CA LEU A 21 -35.30 12.20 5.08
C LEU A 21 -35.86 11.07 5.97
N TYR A 22 -36.11 9.88 5.42
CA TYR A 22 -36.54 8.74 6.21
C TYR A 22 -35.48 8.32 7.23
N HIS A 23 -34.20 8.21 6.85
CA HIS A 23 -33.11 7.94 7.80
C HIS A 23 -32.96 9.05 8.85
N ALA A 24 -33.22 10.30 8.48
CA ALA A 24 -33.29 11.40 9.42
C ALA A 24 -34.52 11.33 10.32
N ILE A 25 -35.60 10.63 9.97
CA ILE A 25 -36.78 10.45 10.83
C ILE A 25 -36.60 9.23 11.75
N ASP A 26 -36.25 8.08 11.19
CA ASP A 26 -35.95 6.86 11.95
C ASP A 26 -34.50 6.40 11.70
N PRO A 27 -33.56 6.75 12.59
CA PRO A 27 -32.17 6.30 12.49
C PRO A 27 -32.02 4.77 12.57
N ARG A 28 -33.06 4.04 12.99
CA ARG A 28 -33.05 2.57 13.04
C ARG A 28 -33.34 1.95 11.68
N LEU A 29 -33.63 2.76 10.66
CA LEU A 29 -33.78 2.27 9.29
C LEU A 29 -32.52 1.59 8.77
N GLY A 30 -31.35 1.73 9.41
CA GLY A 30 -30.13 1.03 9.04
C GLY A 30 -29.25 1.87 8.13
N GLY A 31 -28.69 1.25 7.08
CA GLY A 31 -27.80 1.91 6.13
C GLY A 31 -28.46 2.23 4.78
N LEU A 32 -28.00 3.32 4.17
CA LEU A 32 -28.30 3.70 2.79
C LEU A 32 -27.12 3.39 1.88
N LEU A 33 -27.39 2.71 0.77
CA LEU A 33 -26.42 2.44 -0.28
C LEU A 33 -26.75 3.25 -1.55
N LEU A 34 -25.84 4.14 -1.92
CA LEU A 34 -25.90 4.95 -3.13
C LEU A 34 -25.03 4.32 -4.22
N MET A 35 -25.66 3.78 -5.25
CA MET A 35 -24.99 3.15 -6.38
C MET A 35 -25.05 4.09 -7.59
N GLY A 36 -24.00 4.16 -8.39
CA GLY A 36 -24.03 4.86 -9.68
C GLY A 36 -22.66 5.37 -10.11
N HIS A 37 -22.60 5.99 -11.28
CA HIS A 37 -21.36 6.48 -11.87
C HIS A 37 -20.68 7.59 -11.06
N ARG A 38 -19.41 7.81 -11.37
CA ARG A 38 -18.66 8.98 -10.87
C ARG A 38 -19.28 10.25 -11.43
N GLY A 39 -19.37 11.29 -10.62
CA GLY A 39 -19.99 12.57 -11.01
C GLY A 39 -21.47 12.73 -10.65
N CYS A 40 -22.17 11.69 -10.20
CA CYS A 40 -23.59 11.77 -9.80
C CYS A 40 -23.84 12.45 -8.42
N ALA A 41 -22.94 13.29 -7.95
CA ALA A 41 -23.05 14.04 -6.68
C ALA A 41 -23.27 13.21 -5.38
N LYS A 42 -23.00 11.90 -5.38
CA LYS A 42 -23.23 11.00 -4.23
C LYS A 42 -22.60 11.51 -2.92
N SER A 43 -21.32 11.89 -2.96
CA SER A 43 -20.58 12.41 -1.81
C SER A 43 -21.07 13.81 -1.40
N THR A 44 -21.49 14.64 -2.36
CA THR A 44 -22.08 15.96 -2.09
C THR A 44 -23.37 15.82 -1.29
N VAL A 45 -24.28 14.93 -1.72
CA VAL A 45 -25.55 14.70 -1.03
C VAL A 45 -25.33 14.08 0.36
N ALA A 46 -24.40 13.12 0.48
CA ALA A 46 -24.05 12.53 1.77
C ALA A 46 -23.49 13.57 2.76
N ARG A 47 -22.63 14.48 2.31
CA ARG A 47 -22.10 15.56 3.16
C ARG A 47 -23.17 16.58 3.54
N ALA A 48 -24.04 16.95 2.60
CA ALA A 48 -25.17 17.84 2.87
C ALA A 48 -26.17 17.25 3.86
N PHE A 49 -26.30 15.93 3.91
CA PHE A 49 -27.23 15.23 4.81
C PHE A 49 -27.04 15.58 6.29
N ARG A 50 -25.79 15.78 6.74
CA ARG A 50 -25.51 16.15 8.14
C ARG A 50 -26.20 17.45 8.56
N GLU A 51 -26.46 18.34 7.60
CA GLU A 51 -27.13 19.60 7.85
C GLU A 51 -28.61 19.43 8.19
N ILE A 52 -29.27 18.35 7.80
CA ILE A 52 -30.68 18.14 8.13
C ILE A 52 -30.89 17.30 9.39
N LEU A 53 -29.81 16.70 9.91
CA LEU A 53 -29.86 15.96 11.16
C LEU A 53 -30.01 16.93 12.34
N PRO A 54 -30.86 16.59 13.32
CA PRO A 54 -30.90 17.33 14.57
C PRO A 54 -29.56 17.11 15.30
N PRO A 55 -28.85 18.18 15.66
CA PRO A 55 -27.56 18.04 16.30
C PRO A 55 -27.71 17.43 17.70
N PRO A 56 -26.70 16.67 18.17
CA PRO A 56 -26.67 16.18 19.55
C PRO A 56 -26.53 17.33 20.55
N GLU A 57 -26.91 17.09 21.81
CA GLU A 57 -26.85 18.09 22.88
C GLU A 57 -25.42 18.67 22.99
N ASN A 58 -25.31 20.01 23.01
CA ASN A 58 -24.06 20.77 23.12
C ASN A 58 -23.14 20.77 21.88
N VAL A 59 -23.65 20.44 20.69
CA VAL A 59 -22.92 20.57 19.42
C VAL A 59 -23.76 21.33 18.40
N GLU A 60 -23.15 22.17 17.57
CA GLU A 60 -23.87 22.95 16.54
C GLU A 60 -24.29 22.10 15.32
N GLU A 61 -23.54 21.04 15.02
CA GLU A 61 -23.74 20.15 13.87
C GLU A 61 -23.59 18.68 14.25
N ALA A 62 -24.33 17.80 13.57
CA ALA A 62 -24.14 16.36 13.70
C ALA A 62 -22.76 15.95 13.13
N PRO A 63 -22.04 15.03 13.78
CA PRO A 63 -20.73 14.59 13.30
C PRO A 63 -20.86 13.91 11.94
N PHE A 64 -19.92 14.21 11.05
CA PHE A 64 -19.79 13.55 9.75
C PHE A 64 -18.40 12.94 9.65
N VAL A 65 -18.33 11.61 9.67
CA VAL A 65 -17.07 10.88 9.66
C VAL A 65 -16.97 10.10 8.36
N GLU A 66 -15.95 10.43 7.57
CA GLU A 66 -15.61 9.72 6.34
C GLU A 66 -14.60 8.61 6.67
N VAL A 67 -14.82 7.40 6.14
CA VAL A 67 -13.93 6.26 6.29
C VAL A 67 -13.01 6.16 5.08
N PRO A 68 -11.70 6.45 5.22
CA PRO A 68 -10.75 6.24 4.14
C PRO A 68 -10.64 4.77 3.74
N LEU A 69 -10.45 4.48 2.46
CA LEU A 69 -10.24 3.12 1.94
C LEU A 69 -9.08 2.37 2.61
N GLY A 70 -8.01 3.09 2.98
CA GLY A 70 -6.84 2.54 3.66
C GLY A 70 -6.96 2.45 5.19
N THR A 71 -8.17 2.53 5.74
CA THR A 71 -8.39 2.53 7.19
C THR A 71 -8.03 1.16 7.78
N THR A 72 -7.20 1.17 8.81
CA THR A 72 -6.92 -0.02 9.61
C THR A 72 -8.07 -0.28 10.57
N GLU A 73 -8.28 -1.54 10.93
CA GLU A 73 -9.27 -1.95 11.92
C GLU A 73 -9.17 -1.14 13.23
N ASP A 74 -7.95 -0.94 13.74
CA ASP A 74 -7.69 -0.15 14.95
C ASP A 74 -8.18 1.30 14.85
N ARG A 75 -8.09 1.92 13.66
CA ARG A 75 -8.57 3.29 13.45
C ARG A 75 -10.09 3.34 13.35
N LEU A 76 -10.71 2.30 12.77
CA LEU A 76 -12.15 2.20 12.62
C LEU A 76 -12.85 1.95 13.97
N LEU A 77 -12.42 0.89 14.67
CA LEU A 77 -13.03 0.41 15.91
C LEU A 77 -12.55 1.22 17.13
N GLY A 78 -11.30 1.68 17.09
CA GLY A 78 -10.58 2.22 18.24
C GLY A 78 -9.59 1.21 18.80
N SER A 79 -8.53 1.71 19.42
CA SER A 79 -7.45 0.90 20.01
C SER A 79 -6.95 1.54 21.29
N ILE A 80 -5.92 0.98 21.91
CA ILE A 80 -5.18 1.68 22.96
C ILE A 80 -4.18 2.63 22.31
N ASP A 81 -4.02 3.84 22.86
CA ASP A 81 -2.88 4.69 22.51
C ASP A 81 -1.62 4.14 23.18
N ALA A 82 -0.95 3.23 22.46
CA ALA A 82 0.30 2.64 22.90
C ALA A 82 1.37 3.71 23.20
N SER A 83 1.31 4.89 22.57
CA SER A 83 2.29 5.96 22.79
C SER A 83 2.14 6.55 24.20
N ARG A 84 0.91 6.89 24.61
CA ARG A 84 0.64 7.40 25.96
C ARG A 84 0.84 6.38 27.06
N LEU A 85 0.47 5.13 26.80
CA LEU A 85 0.74 4.03 27.73
C LEU A 85 2.25 3.89 28.00
N LEU A 86 3.08 4.08 26.97
CA LEU A 86 4.53 3.91 27.06
C LEU A 86 5.27 5.16 27.57
N GLU A 87 4.74 6.36 27.32
CA GLU A 87 5.33 7.63 27.77
C GLU A 87 4.97 7.95 29.22
N ASN A 88 3.69 7.79 29.59
CA ASN A 88 3.15 8.25 30.88
C ASN A 88 2.70 7.09 31.80
N GLY A 89 2.66 5.85 31.30
CA GLY A 89 2.08 4.72 32.04
C GLY A 89 0.54 4.77 32.13
N GLU A 90 -0.08 5.68 31.39
CA GLU A 90 -1.53 5.92 31.44
C GLU A 90 -2.26 5.13 30.37
N TRP A 91 -3.21 4.30 30.81
CA TRP A 91 -4.14 3.61 29.93
C TRP A 91 -5.14 4.59 29.33
N THR A 92 -4.89 5.01 28.09
CA THR A 92 -5.80 5.88 27.34
C THR A 92 -6.26 5.19 26.06
N ALA A 93 -7.58 5.08 25.89
CA ALA A 93 -8.18 4.54 24.68
C ALA A 93 -8.15 5.61 23.57
N GLN A 94 -7.70 5.22 22.39
CA GLN A 94 -7.85 5.99 21.16
C GLN A 94 -9.26 5.76 20.60
N THR A 95 -9.99 6.85 20.37
CA THR A 95 -11.34 6.80 19.83
C THR A 95 -11.33 6.40 18.36
N GLY A 96 -12.09 5.35 18.02
CA GLY A 96 -12.28 4.92 16.64
C GLY A 96 -13.21 5.83 15.84
N LEU A 97 -13.18 5.69 14.51
CA LEU A 97 -14.09 6.42 13.61
C LEU A 97 -15.57 6.12 13.91
N ILE A 98 -15.91 4.88 14.27
CA ILE A 98 -17.27 4.49 14.65
C ILE A 98 -17.77 5.32 15.85
N GLN A 99 -16.93 5.46 16.87
CA GLN A 99 -17.27 6.24 18.06
C GLN A 99 -17.36 7.74 17.74
N GLN A 100 -16.51 8.25 16.84
CA GLN A 100 -16.55 9.64 16.40
C GLN A 100 -17.83 9.97 15.60
N ALA A 101 -18.45 8.98 14.97
CA ALA A 101 -19.67 9.13 14.19
C ALA A 101 -20.95 9.06 15.03
N ASP A 102 -20.87 8.75 16.34
CA ASP A 102 -22.03 8.58 17.21
C ASP A 102 -22.98 9.79 17.16
N SER A 103 -24.28 9.52 17.02
CA SER A 103 -25.32 10.53 16.81
C SER A 103 -25.19 11.37 15.53
N GLY A 104 -24.42 10.91 14.54
CA GLY A 104 -24.27 11.57 13.25
C GLY A 104 -24.24 10.60 12.07
N VAL A 105 -23.29 10.79 11.17
CA VAL A 105 -23.18 10.06 9.90
C VAL A 105 -21.81 9.40 9.79
N LEU A 106 -21.80 8.11 9.44
CA LEU A 106 -20.61 7.40 8.97
C LEU A 106 -20.73 7.21 7.47
N TYR A 107 -19.87 7.89 6.71
CA TYR A 107 -19.83 7.83 5.26
C TYR A 107 -18.67 6.98 4.78
N ILE A 108 -18.96 6.08 3.83
CA ILE A 108 -17.97 5.25 3.17
C ILE A 108 -18.06 5.52 1.68
N ASP A 109 -16.96 6.00 1.10
CA ASP A 109 -16.82 6.02 -0.35
C ASP A 109 -16.28 4.69 -0.85
N GLU A 110 -16.81 4.23 -1.97
CA GLU A 110 -16.44 2.96 -2.61
C GLU A 110 -16.43 1.77 -1.62
N VAL A 111 -17.59 1.47 -1.03
CA VAL A 111 -17.76 0.38 -0.04
C VAL A 111 -17.23 -0.97 -0.56
N ASN A 112 -17.32 -1.19 -1.86
CA ASN A 112 -16.83 -2.39 -2.56
C ASN A 112 -15.30 -2.58 -2.45
N LEU A 113 -14.53 -1.53 -2.12
CA LEU A 113 -13.08 -1.60 -1.98
C LEU A 113 -12.61 -1.80 -0.53
N LEU A 114 -13.50 -1.69 0.45
CA LEU A 114 -13.16 -1.95 1.85
C LEU A 114 -13.03 -3.47 2.12
N PRO A 115 -12.11 -3.88 3.02
CA PRO A 115 -12.05 -5.26 3.49
C PRO A 115 -13.38 -5.72 4.13
N ASP A 116 -13.86 -6.91 3.76
CA ASP A 116 -15.15 -7.47 4.19
C ASP A 116 -15.39 -7.38 5.71
N HIS A 117 -14.39 -7.77 6.52
CA HIS A 117 -14.51 -7.76 7.99
C HIS A 117 -14.74 -6.36 8.59
N LEU A 118 -14.26 -5.30 7.94
CA LEU A 118 -14.51 -3.93 8.35
C LEU A 118 -15.94 -3.53 8.01
N VAL A 119 -16.43 -3.93 6.83
CA VAL A 119 -17.80 -3.68 6.40
C VAL A 119 -18.79 -4.40 7.32
N ASP A 120 -18.53 -5.66 7.66
CA ASP A 120 -19.32 -6.42 8.64
C ASP A 120 -19.40 -5.70 10.00
N SER A 121 -18.26 -5.26 10.53
CA SER A 121 -18.19 -4.56 11.82
C SER A 121 -18.97 -3.23 11.81
N ILE A 122 -18.93 -2.52 10.68
CA ILE A 122 -19.69 -1.27 10.48
C ILE A 122 -21.18 -1.58 10.43
N LEU A 123 -21.61 -2.55 9.63
CA LEU A 123 -23.03 -2.89 9.51
C LEU A 123 -23.61 -3.40 10.83
N ASP A 124 -22.85 -4.20 11.58
CA ASP A 124 -23.28 -4.71 12.89
C ASP A 124 -23.38 -3.59 13.94
N SER A 125 -22.44 -2.65 13.95
CA SER A 125 -22.51 -1.49 14.85
C SER A 125 -23.63 -0.51 14.47
N ALA A 126 -23.89 -0.31 13.18
CA ALA A 126 -25.00 0.51 12.70
C ALA A 126 -26.37 -0.10 13.07
N ALA A 127 -26.51 -1.44 12.96
CA ALA A 127 -27.75 -2.13 13.29
C ALA A 127 -28.01 -2.20 14.80
N SER A 128 -26.98 -2.47 15.60
CA SER A 128 -27.10 -2.59 17.07
C SER A 128 -27.08 -1.23 17.79
N GLY A 129 -26.52 -0.19 17.16
CA GLY A 129 -26.30 1.12 17.74
C GLY A 129 -25.23 1.15 18.84
N GLN A 130 -24.48 0.05 19.01
CA GLN A 130 -23.39 -0.08 19.96
C GLN A 130 -22.26 -0.88 19.32
N HIS A 131 -21.03 -0.63 19.74
CA HIS A 131 -19.90 -1.41 19.31
C HIS A 131 -19.12 -1.89 20.53
N ARG A 132 -18.84 -3.20 20.60
CA ARG A 132 -18.08 -3.79 21.69
C ARG A 132 -16.64 -4.03 21.23
N ILE A 133 -15.72 -3.28 21.83
CA ILE A 133 -14.28 -3.40 21.60
C ILE A 133 -13.74 -4.42 22.60
N GLU A 134 -13.31 -5.59 22.11
CA GLU A 134 -12.69 -6.65 22.91
C GLU A 134 -11.25 -6.92 22.42
N ARG A 135 -10.36 -5.95 22.64
CA ARG A 135 -8.97 -6.01 22.14
C ARG A 135 -7.98 -5.49 23.17
N ASP A 136 -6.76 -5.99 23.10
CA ASP A 136 -5.62 -5.58 23.95
C ASP A 136 -5.92 -5.63 25.46
N GLY A 137 -6.78 -6.58 25.88
CA GLY A 137 -7.22 -6.73 27.26
C GLY A 137 -8.29 -5.72 27.70
N LEU A 138 -8.79 -4.86 26.81
CA LEU A 138 -9.94 -4.02 27.03
C LEU A 138 -11.22 -4.71 26.56
N SER A 139 -12.23 -4.71 27.42
CA SER A 139 -13.63 -4.92 27.01
C SER A 139 -14.37 -3.61 27.28
N LYS A 140 -14.74 -2.90 26.21
CA LYS A 140 -15.45 -1.63 26.29
C LYS A 140 -16.57 -1.58 25.27
N THR A 141 -17.77 -1.27 25.73
CA THR A 141 -18.89 -0.96 24.83
C THR A 141 -18.94 0.55 24.61
N VAL A 142 -18.93 0.96 23.35
CA VAL A 142 -19.10 2.35 22.93
C VAL A 142 -20.45 2.52 22.23
N SER A 143 -21.07 3.70 22.39
CA SER A 143 -22.25 4.07 21.61
C SER A 143 -21.84 4.27 20.15
N ALA A 144 -22.68 3.79 19.24
CA ALA A 144 -22.44 3.80 17.81
C ALA A 144 -23.76 4.04 17.06
N ARG A 145 -24.56 5.02 17.51
CA ARG A 145 -25.87 5.35 16.92
C ARG A 145 -25.70 6.33 15.76
N TYR A 146 -25.05 5.88 14.70
CA TYR A 146 -24.81 6.68 13.50
C TYR A 146 -25.66 6.17 12.34
N ILE A 147 -25.90 7.05 11.37
CA ILE A 147 -26.53 6.68 10.09
C ILE A 147 -25.42 6.30 9.12
N LEU A 148 -25.49 5.08 8.59
CA LEU A 148 -24.52 4.58 7.63
C LEU A 148 -24.91 5.01 6.20
N ILE A 149 -23.99 5.66 5.50
CA ILE A 149 -24.14 5.95 4.07
C ILE A 149 -22.96 5.34 3.31
N GLY A 150 -23.26 4.34 2.49
CA GLY A 150 -22.31 3.74 1.55
C GLY A 150 -22.48 4.32 0.15
N SER A 151 -21.38 4.60 -0.52
CA SER A 151 -21.32 4.90 -1.95
C SER A 151 -20.61 3.76 -2.65
N MET A 152 -21.09 3.36 -3.83
CA MET A 152 -20.34 2.46 -4.71
C MET A 152 -20.56 2.78 -6.19
N ASN A 153 -19.62 2.33 -7.01
CA ASN A 153 -19.75 2.31 -8.46
C ASN A 153 -19.87 0.83 -8.89
N PRO A 154 -21.02 0.38 -9.43
CA PRO A 154 -21.19 -1.00 -9.90
C PRO A 154 -20.12 -1.42 -10.92
N GLU A 155 -19.59 -0.49 -11.72
CA GLU A 155 -18.54 -0.79 -12.70
C GLU A 155 -17.18 -1.15 -12.08
N GLU A 156 -16.94 -0.78 -10.82
CA GLU A 156 -15.68 -1.03 -10.11
C GLU A 156 -15.69 -2.33 -9.30
N GLY A 157 -16.81 -3.05 -9.32
CA GLY A 157 -16.97 -4.36 -8.69
C GLY A 157 -18.19 -4.44 -7.77
N ASP A 158 -18.77 -5.64 -7.69
CA ASP A 158 -19.97 -5.89 -6.90
C ASP A 158 -19.68 -6.07 -5.41
N LEU A 159 -20.58 -5.55 -4.58
CA LEU A 159 -20.59 -5.87 -3.16
C LEU A 159 -21.16 -7.28 -2.95
N ARG A 160 -20.61 -8.05 -2.01
CA ARG A 160 -21.13 -9.38 -1.67
C ARG A 160 -22.64 -9.30 -1.34
N PRO A 161 -23.49 -10.18 -1.90
CA PRO A 161 -24.94 -10.14 -1.67
C PRO A 161 -25.34 -10.10 -0.20
N GLN A 162 -24.59 -10.80 0.67
CA GLN A 162 -24.85 -10.85 2.12
C GLN A 162 -24.62 -9.51 2.83
N LEU A 163 -23.75 -8.65 2.28
CA LEU A 163 -23.48 -7.30 2.80
C LEU A 163 -24.46 -6.30 2.22
N THR A 164 -24.76 -6.41 0.92
CA THR A 164 -25.74 -5.57 0.23
C THR A 164 -27.11 -5.66 0.90
N ASP A 165 -27.52 -6.87 1.30
CA ASP A 165 -28.77 -7.09 2.04
C ASP A 165 -28.83 -6.36 3.40
N ARG A 166 -27.70 -6.07 4.03
CA ARG A 166 -27.67 -5.34 5.30
C ARG A 166 -27.89 -3.84 5.12
N PHE A 167 -27.82 -3.32 3.89
CA PHE A 167 -28.27 -1.98 3.57
C PHE A 167 -29.77 -1.99 3.31
N MET A 168 -30.49 -1.22 4.10
CA MET A 168 -31.95 -1.28 4.11
C MET A 168 -32.55 -0.50 2.95
N HIS A 169 -31.89 0.59 2.51
CA HIS A 169 -32.21 1.26 1.25
C HIS A 169 -31.04 1.12 0.28
N GLY A 170 -31.35 0.76 -0.97
CA GLY A 170 -30.42 0.79 -2.09
C GLY A 170 -30.98 1.67 -3.19
N ILE A 171 -30.21 2.65 -3.67
CA ILE A 171 -30.68 3.57 -4.70
C ILE A 171 -29.65 3.64 -5.82
N LEU A 172 -30.09 3.32 -7.02
CA LEU A 172 -29.32 3.52 -8.24
C LEU A 172 -29.52 4.96 -8.72
N VAL A 173 -28.47 5.76 -8.63
CA VAL A 173 -28.43 7.15 -9.06
C VAL A 173 -28.02 7.18 -10.53
N HIS A 174 -29.03 7.29 -11.40
CA HIS A 174 -28.83 7.46 -12.83
C HIS A 174 -28.40 8.90 -13.18
N ASP A 175 -27.56 9.06 -14.20
CA ASP A 175 -27.16 10.37 -14.75
C ASP A 175 -28.18 10.93 -15.78
N ASN A 176 -29.44 10.49 -15.69
CA ASN A 176 -30.51 10.84 -16.63
C ASN A 176 -31.18 12.19 -16.29
N PHE A 177 -30.37 13.21 -15.97
CA PHE A 177 -30.88 14.55 -15.69
C PHE A 177 -31.39 15.21 -16.97
N SER A 178 -32.56 15.87 -16.89
CA SER A 178 -33.07 16.69 -18.00
C SER A 178 -32.13 17.86 -18.30
N VAL A 179 -32.24 18.47 -19.50
CA VAL A 179 -31.42 19.63 -19.87
C VAL A 179 -31.60 20.78 -18.88
N GLU A 180 -32.83 20.99 -18.44
CA GLU A 180 -33.21 22.00 -17.44
C GLU A 180 -32.56 21.68 -16.09
N GLN A 181 -32.63 20.43 -15.64
CA GLN A 181 -32.00 19.98 -14.39
C GLN A 181 -30.48 20.13 -14.45
N ARG A 182 -29.83 19.74 -15.55
CA ARG A 182 -28.38 19.88 -15.74
C ARG A 182 -27.96 21.35 -15.70
N ARG A 183 -28.67 22.23 -16.42
CA ARG A 183 -28.42 23.68 -16.39
C ARG A 183 -28.53 24.22 -14.98
N GLU A 184 -29.57 23.81 -14.26
CA GLU A 184 -29.83 24.29 -12.91
C GLU A 184 -28.79 23.78 -11.91
N ILE A 185 -28.38 22.50 -11.99
CA ILE A 185 -27.30 21.93 -11.15
C ILE A 185 -26.01 22.72 -11.34
N VAL A 186 -25.63 23.02 -12.59
CA VAL A 186 -24.42 23.79 -12.89
C VAL A 186 -24.54 25.23 -12.38
N ARG A 187 -25.69 25.88 -12.62
CA ARG A 187 -25.94 27.25 -12.14
C ARG A 187 -25.82 27.36 -10.63
N VAL A 188 -26.55 26.53 -9.90
CA VAL A 188 -26.56 26.53 -8.42
C VAL A 188 -25.17 26.19 -7.87
N ARG A 189 -24.42 25.31 -8.55
CA ARG A 189 -23.05 24.99 -8.16
C ARG A 189 -22.11 26.18 -8.33
N MET A 190 -22.21 26.90 -9.46
CA MET A 190 -21.43 28.11 -9.70
C MET A 190 -21.77 29.21 -8.71
N ASP A 191 -23.05 29.43 -8.43
CA ASP A 191 -23.51 30.42 -7.45
C ASP A 191 -22.91 30.15 -6.06
N PHE A 192 -22.82 28.87 -5.65
CA PHE A 192 -22.16 28.46 -4.41
C PHE A 192 -20.63 28.63 -4.44
N ASP A 193 -19.97 28.35 -5.57
CA ASP A 193 -18.52 28.46 -5.69
C ASP A 193 -18.07 29.94 -5.77
N ASP A 194 -18.90 30.83 -6.32
CA ASP A 194 -18.64 32.27 -6.45
C ASP A 194 -18.77 33.02 -5.10
N ASP A 195 -19.85 32.77 -4.33
CA ASP A 195 -20.02 33.30 -2.97
C ASP A 195 -20.70 32.30 -2.03
N PRO A 196 -19.92 31.42 -1.36
CA PRO A 196 -20.48 30.42 -0.45
C PRO A 196 -21.21 31.01 0.75
N GLN A 197 -20.82 32.21 1.22
CA GLN A 197 -21.41 32.80 2.43
C GLN A 197 -22.81 33.31 2.14
N LEU A 198 -22.94 34.10 1.08
CA LEU A 198 -24.23 34.63 0.65
C LEU A 198 -25.19 33.49 0.32
N PHE A 199 -24.70 32.49 -0.41
CA PHE A 199 -25.49 31.31 -0.76
C PHE A 199 -26.03 30.56 0.47
N LEU A 200 -25.20 30.36 1.50
CA LEU A 200 -25.64 29.69 2.74
C LEU A 200 -26.68 30.50 3.50
N VAL A 201 -26.56 31.84 3.53
CA VAL A 201 -27.55 32.72 4.16
C VAL A 201 -28.91 32.61 3.47
N GLU A 202 -28.94 32.56 2.14
CA GLU A 202 -30.19 32.39 1.36
C GLU A 202 -30.88 31.06 1.69
N HIS A 203 -30.11 29.99 1.87
CA HIS A 203 -30.64 28.65 2.12
C HIS A 203 -30.92 28.34 3.60
N GLN A 204 -30.44 29.18 4.54
CA GLN A 204 -30.54 28.95 5.98
C GLN A 204 -32.00 28.86 6.46
N LYS A 205 -32.88 29.71 5.93
CA LYS A 205 -34.31 29.72 6.29
C LYS A 205 -34.99 28.40 5.91
N ASN A 206 -34.74 27.93 4.69
CA ASN A 206 -35.30 26.67 4.18
C ASN A 206 -34.77 25.47 4.97
N LEU A 207 -33.47 25.47 5.31
CA LEU A 207 -32.85 24.42 6.11
C LEU A 207 -33.46 24.37 7.53
N ALA A 208 -33.66 25.52 8.17
CA ALA A 208 -34.28 25.60 9.50
C ALA A 208 -35.73 25.08 9.49
N GLN A 209 -36.51 25.42 8.46
CA GLN A 209 -37.87 24.88 8.28
C GLN A 209 -37.85 23.36 8.08
N LEU A 210 -36.91 22.85 7.29
CA LEU A 210 -36.76 21.42 7.05
C LEU A 210 -36.40 20.66 8.33
N ARG A 211 -35.44 21.16 9.11
CA ARG A 211 -35.08 20.60 10.44
C ARG A 211 -36.28 20.57 11.37
N ALA A 212 -37.03 21.67 11.47
CA ALA A 212 -38.22 21.74 12.32
C ALA A 212 -39.27 20.70 11.91
N LYS A 213 -39.50 20.54 10.60
CA LYS A 213 -40.41 19.51 10.06
C LYS A 213 -39.93 18.11 10.42
N ILE A 214 -38.64 17.80 10.27
CA ILE A 214 -38.09 16.47 10.64
C ILE A 214 -38.31 16.19 12.13
N MET A 215 -38.06 17.17 13.01
CA MET A 215 -38.30 16.98 14.46
C MET A 215 -39.78 16.73 14.78
N GLN A 216 -40.69 17.44 14.13
CA GLN A 216 -42.13 17.23 14.29
C GLN A 216 -42.53 15.82 13.83
N VAL A 217 -42.07 15.38 12.66
CA VAL A 217 -42.38 14.06 12.10
C VAL A 217 -41.79 12.94 12.97
N ARG A 218 -40.59 13.12 13.54
CA ARG A 218 -40.01 12.18 14.53
C ARG A 218 -40.92 11.94 15.73
N GLN A 219 -41.62 12.97 16.21
CA GLN A 219 -42.57 12.83 17.31
C GLN A 219 -43.83 12.08 16.87
N GLN A 220 -44.31 12.35 15.66
CA GLN A 220 -45.52 11.75 15.09
C GLN A 220 -45.34 10.30 14.63
N LEU A 221 -44.11 9.85 14.35
CA LEU A 221 -43.80 8.49 13.89
C LEU A 221 -44.37 7.37 14.79
N LYS A 222 -44.53 7.65 16.10
CA LYS A 222 -45.11 6.72 17.08
C LYS A 222 -46.61 6.50 16.88
N ASN A 223 -47.29 7.45 16.25
CA ASN A 223 -48.74 7.45 16.06
C ASN A 223 -49.16 6.79 14.72
N VAL A 224 -48.20 6.48 13.85
CA VAL A 224 -48.48 5.76 12.60
C VAL A 224 -48.66 4.28 12.90
N GLU A 225 -49.85 3.76 12.64
CA GLU A 225 -50.22 2.38 12.91
C GLU A 225 -49.92 1.49 11.70
N ILE A 226 -49.27 0.35 11.95
CA ILE A 226 -49.16 -0.75 10.98
C ILE A 226 -50.25 -1.76 11.32
N THR A 227 -51.24 -1.90 10.43
CA THR A 227 -52.30 -2.90 10.54
C THR A 227 -51.75 -4.31 10.28
N GLU A 228 -52.37 -5.34 10.86
CA GLU A 228 -51.98 -6.73 10.59
C GLU A 228 -52.16 -7.10 9.11
N ASN A 229 -53.18 -6.56 8.43
CA ASN A 229 -53.38 -6.76 7.00
C ASN A 229 -52.18 -6.29 6.18
N LEU A 230 -51.60 -5.13 6.51
CA LEU A 230 -50.41 -4.60 5.83
C LEU A 230 -49.19 -5.50 6.08
N ARG A 231 -49.05 -6.09 7.28
CA ARG A 231 -47.96 -7.05 7.54
C ARG A 231 -48.11 -8.31 6.71
N THR A 232 -49.33 -8.82 6.59
CA THR A 232 -49.63 -9.98 5.75
C THR A 232 -49.34 -9.67 4.28
N GLU A 233 -49.79 -8.53 3.76
CA GLU A 233 -49.54 -8.10 2.38
C GLU A 233 -48.04 -8.00 2.08
N VAL A 234 -47.26 -7.39 2.99
CA VAL A 234 -45.80 -7.27 2.85
C VAL A 234 -45.13 -8.65 2.87
N ALA A 235 -45.57 -9.54 3.76
CA ALA A 235 -45.02 -10.91 3.87
C ALA A 235 -45.35 -11.77 2.64
N GLU A 236 -46.57 -11.67 2.11
CA GLU A 236 -46.99 -12.35 0.88
C GLU A 236 -46.16 -11.88 -0.32
N LYS A 237 -45.97 -10.57 -0.45
CA LYS A 237 -45.15 -10.00 -1.52
C LYS A 237 -43.67 -10.35 -1.39
N ALA A 238 -43.11 -10.35 -0.18
CA ALA A 238 -41.74 -10.80 0.07
C ALA A 238 -41.56 -12.28 -0.30
N THR A 239 -42.54 -13.12 0.05
CA THR A 239 -42.54 -14.55 -0.30
C THR A 239 -42.64 -14.75 -1.82
N ALA A 240 -43.51 -14.00 -2.50
CA ALA A 240 -43.65 -14.06 -3.95
C ALA A 240 -42.37 -13.65 -4.70
N LEU A 241 -41.58 -12.75 -4.12
CA LEU A 241 -40.27 -12.34 -4.66
C LEU A 241 -39.12 -13.27 -4.26
N ASN A 242 -39.38 -14.35 -3.52
CA ASN A 242 -38.39 -15.29 -2.99
C ASN A 242 -37.26 -14.60 -2.20
N LEU A 243 -37.62 -13.63 -1.35
CA LEU A 243 -36.62 -12.93 -0.53
C LEU A 243 -36.10 -13.83 0.60
N GLU A 244 -34.79 -13.83 0.81
CA GLU A 244 -34.17 -14.54 1.92
C GLU A 244 -34.27 -13.73 3.22
N GLY A 245 -34.69 -14.39 4.29
CA GLY A 245 -34.83 -13.77 5.62
C GLY A 245 -36.01 -12.79 5.72
N VAL A 246 -36.10 -12.08 6.85
CA VAL A 246 -37.22 -11.18 7.18
C VAL A 246 -36.83 -9.68 7.19
N ARG A 247 -35.62 -9.38 6.70
CA ARG A 247 -35.05 -8.02 6.77
C ARG A 247 -35.77 -7.07 5.81
N ALA A 248 -36.14 -7.55 4.62
CA ALA A 248 -36.81 -6.74 3.61
C ALA A 248 -38.18 -6.26 4.12
N GLU A 249 -38.96 -7.15 4.73
CA GLU A 249 -40.26 -6.85 5.33
C GLU A 249 -40.12 -5.82 6.45
N LEU A 250 -39.13 -6.00 7.33
CA LEU A 250 -38.86 -5.03 8.40
C LEU A 250 -38.46 -3.66 7.84
N GLY A 251 -37.64 -3.64 6.78
CA GLY A 251 -37.24 -2.42 6.08
C GLY A 251 -38.44 -1.69 5.49
N VAL A 252 -39.22 -2.39 4.66
CA VAL A 252 -40.42 -1.84 4.03
C VAL A 252 -41.37 -1.28 5.08
N LEU A 253 -41.70 -2.04 6.12
CA LEU A 253 -42.62 -1.58 7.16
C LEU A 253 -42.12 -0.33 7.91
N ARG A 254 -40.81 -0.21 8.19
CA ARG A 254 -40.25 1.00 8.80
C ARG A 254 -40.25 2.18 7.85
N THR A 255 -39.92 1.95 6.58
CA THR A 255 -39.86 2.99 5.55
C THR A 255 -41.24 3.55 5.25
N VAL A 256 -42.23 2.67 5.10
CA VAL A 256 -43.65 3.03 4.93
C VAL A 256 -44.15 3.89 6.09
N ARG A 257 -43.81 3.54 7.32
CA ARG A 257 -44.16 4.37 8.48
C ARG A 257 -43.55 5.77 8.41
N CYS A 258 -42.30 5.87 7.95
CA CYS A 258 -41.65 7.16 7.76
C CYS A 258 -42.30 7.97 6.63
N ALA A 259 -42.69 7.33 5.52
CA ALA A 259 -43.39 7.96 4.40
C ALA A 259 -44.76 8.51 4.83
N ALA A 260 -45.58 7.71 5.50
CA ALA A 260 -46.87 8.14 6.04
C ALA A 260 -46.73 9.28 7.05
N ALA A 261 -45.78 9.16 7.99
CA ALA A 261 -45.49 10.23 8.96
C ALA A 261 -45.02 11.52 8.27
N TRP A 262 -44.23 11.42 7.20
CA TRP A 262 -43.73 12.57 6.44
C TRP A 262 -44.83 13.31 5.69
N ARG A 263 -45.85 12.58 5.23
CA ARG A 263 -47.10 13.10 4.65
C ARG A 263 -48.02 13.71 5.70
N GLY A 264 -47.81 13.42 6.98
CA GLY A 264 -48.59 13.92 8.11
C GLY A 264 -49.81 13.06 8.42
N GLU A 265 -49.86 11.82 7.92
CA GLU A 265 -50.97 10.89 8.14
C GLU A 265 -50.61 9.78 9.13
N THR A 266 -51.62 9.23 9.80
CA THR A 266 -51.48 8.09 10.71
C THR A 266 -51.72 6.75 10.03
N SER A 267 -52.29 6.76 8.82
CA SER A 267 -52.55 5.58 7.99
C SER A 267 -51.61 5.53 6.79
N VAL A 268 -51.19 4.31 6.45
CA VAL A 268 -50.36 4.01 5.29
C VAL A 268 -51.18 4.04 4.00
N SER A 269 -50.67 4.69 2.96
CA SER A 269 -51.22 4.63 1.59
C SER A 269 -50.51 3.59 0.71
N ALA A 270 -51.13 3.23 -0.42
CA ALA A 270 -50.52 2.34 -1.41
C ALA A 270 -49.24 2.96 -2.02
N ASP A 271 -49.23 4.27 -2.25
CA ASP A 271 -48.07 4.99 -2.80
C ASP A 271 -46.88 4.95 -1.82
N ASP A 272 -47.14 5.07 -0.51
CA ASP A 272 -46.10 4.93 0.52
C ASP A 272 -45.47 3.53 0.49
N LEU A 273 -46.31 2.51 0.29
CA LEU A 273 -45.90 1.11 0.20
C LEU A 273 -45.06 0.84 -1.05
N GLU A 274 -45.50 1.33 -2.21
CA GLU A 274 -44.75 1.22 -3.46
C GLU A 274 -43.39 1.88 -3.37
N GLU A 275 -43.33 3.11 -2.83
CA GLU A 275 -42.07 3.83 -2.65
C GLU A 275 -41.11 3.08 -1.71
N ALA A 276 -41.62 2.53 -0.61
CA ALA A 276 -40.81 1.75 0.31
C ALA A 276 -40.24 0.48 -0.33
N TRP A 277 -41.01 -0.21 -1.18
CA TRP A 277 -40.52 -1.35 -1.95
C TRP A 277 -39.41 -0.95 -2.93
N ILE A 278 -39.56 0.17 -3.64
CA ILE A 278 -38.53 0.70 -4.55
C ILE A 278 -37.22 0.96 -3.78
N LEU A 279 -37.31 1.61 -2.62
CA LEU A 279 -36.14 1.92 -1.79
C LEU A 279 -35.47 0.68 -1.22
N CYS A 280 -36.25 -0.28 -0.70
CA CYS A 280 -35.72 -1.47 -0.05
C CYS A 280 -35.17 -2.52 -1.03
N LEU A 281 -35.70 -2.60 -2.26
CA LEU A 281 -35.25 -3.57 -3.25
C LEU A 281 -34.30 -3.00 -4.31
N GLY A 282 -34.00 -1.70 -4.28
CA GLY A 282 -33.20 -1.07 -5.34
C GLY A 282 -31.78 -1.64 -5.49
N HIS A 283 -31.20 -2.23 -4.44
CA HIS A 283 -29.91 -2.94 -4.51
C HIS A 283 -29.97 -4.37 -5.05
N ARG A 284 -31.17 -4.88 -5.39
CA ARG A 284 -31.40 -6.25 -5.86
C ARG A 284 -31.79 -6.33 -7.34
N GLN A 285 -32.01 -5.18 -8.00
CA GLN A 285 -32.56 -5.12 -9.37
C GLN A 285 -31.59 -5.56 -10.48
N GLU A 286 -30.28 -5.61 -10.24
CA GLU A 286 -29.28 -6.00 -11.27
C GLU A 286 -29.11 -7.53 -11.45
N ASN A 287 -29.70 -8.37 -10.59
CA ASN A 287 -29.57 -9.82 -10.70
C ASN A 287 -30.57 -10.50 -11.66
N GLN A 288 -31.20 -9.76 -12.58
CA GLN A 288 -31.79 -10.40 -13.75
C GLN A 288 -30.67 -10.68 -14.76
N PRO A 289 -30.30 -11.95 -15.02
CA PRO A 289 -29.27 -12.25 -15.99
C PRO A 289 -29.71 -11.70 -17.36
N PRO A 290 -28.81 -11.04 -18.11
CA PRO A 290 -29.12 -10.66 -19.48
C PRO A 290 -29.44 -11.93 -20.28
N GLU A 291 -30.51 -11.91 -21.07
CA GLU A 291 -30.81 -12.98 -22.02
C GLU A 291 -29.56 -13.27 -22.87
N ASN A 292 -29.04 -14.49 -22.75
CA ASN A 292 -27.87 -14.98 -23.47
C ASN A 292 -28.01 -14.71 -24.97
N GLN A 293 -27.24 -13.76 -25.50
CA GLN A 293 -26.93 -13.69 -26.93
C GLN A 293 -25.43 -13.90 -27.14
N ASN A 294 -25.14 -15.09 -27.67
CA ASN A 294 -23.92 -15.56 -28.33
C ASN A 294 -22.77 -16.09 -27.45
N PRO A 295 -22.48 -17.41 -27.48
CA PRO A 295 -21.22 -17.94 -26.98
C PRO A 295 -20.07 -17.55 -27.93
N LYS A 296 -19.02 -16.93 -27.40
CA LYS A 296 -17.77 -16.67 -28.14
C LYS A 296 -17.07 -18.01 -28.45
N PRO A 297 -16.53 -18.22 -29.67
CA PRO A 297 -15.81 -19.44 -30.01
C PRO A 297 -14.42 -19.49 -29.36
N GLU A 298 -14.09 -20.63 -28.76
CA GLU A 298 -12.77 -20.97 -28.20
C GLU A 298 -11.68 -21.05 -29.28
N ILE A 299 -10.56 -20.35 -29.06
CA ILE A 299 -9.36 -20.43 -29.89
C ILE A 299 -8.42 -21.49 -29.30
N LYS A 300 -8.17 -22.59 -30.01
CA LYS A 300 -7.16 -23.60 -29.66
C LYS A 300 -5.77 -23.21 -30.21
N LEU A 301 -4.77 -23.11 -29.35
CA LEU A 301 -3.36 -22.96 -29.73
C LEU A 301 -2.69 -24.34 -29.95
N PRO A 302 -1.80 -24.49 -30.95
CA PRO A 302 -1.07 -25.74 -31.20
C PRO A 302 0.16 -25.91 -30.29
N GLN A 303 0.48 -27.17 -29.94
CA GLN A 303 1.62 -27.56 -29.09
C GLN A 303 2.94 -27.66 -29.88
N PRO A 304 4.11 -27.38 -29.27
CA PRO A 304 5.42 -27.48 -29.93
C PRO A 304 6.01 -28.91 -29.90
N PRO A 305 6.86 -29.29 -30.87
CA PRO A 305 7.41 -30.64 -30.99
C PRO A 305 8.63 -30.90 -30.07
N GLU A 306 8.77 -32.16 -29.65
CA GLU A 306 9.83 -32.69 -28.77
C GLU A 306 11.20 -32.82 -29.46
N PHE A 307 12.28 -32.43 -28.77
CA PHE A 307 13.67 -32.66 -29.18
C PHE A 307 14.33 -33.75 -28.31
N LYS A 308 14.85 -34.80 -28.95
CA LYS A 308 15.71 -35.84 -28.34
C LYS A 308 17.20 -35.43 -28.40
N PRO A 309 18.04 -35.70 -27.39
CA PRO A 309 19.46 -35.40 -27.44
C PRO A 309 20.30 -36.60 -27.89
N GLU A 310 21.25 -36.40 -28.80
CA GLU A 310 22.34 -37.34 -29.05
C GLU A 310 23.67 -36.85 -28.49
N SER A 311 24.48 -37.81 -28.05
CA SER A 311 25.68 -37.65 -27.25
C SER A 311 26.92 -38.05 -28.05
N LYS A 312 28.02 -37.28 -27.93
CA LYS A 312 29.38 -37.76 -28.27
C LYS A 312 30.41 -37.33 -27.23
N ARG A 313 30.97 -38.33 -26.54
CA ARG A 313 32.25 -38.39 -25.81
C ARG A 313 33.42 -38.03 -26.75
N LEU A 314 34.66 -37.69 -26.38
CA LEU A 314 35.47 -37.48 -25.16
C LEU A 314 36.80 -36.87 -25.69
N GLN A 315 37.53 -36.09 -24.89
CA GLN A 315 38.99 -36.26 -24.67
C GLN A 315 39.55 -35.16 -23.77
N MET A 316 40.24 -35.56 -22.70
CA MET A 316 41.17 -34.72 -21.94
C MET A 316 42.59 -35.08 -22.39
N PRO A 317 43.54 -34.13 -22.35
CA PRO A 317 44.64 -34.36 -21.41
C PRO A 317 45.21 -33.11 -20.70
N LYS A 318 45.74 -33.41 -19.49
CA LYS A 318 46.96 -32.90 -18.84
C LYS A 318 46.99 -31.49 -18.22
N THR A 319 46.89 -31.49 -16.88
CA THR A 319 47.66 -30.66 -15.92
C THR A 319 49.17 -30.70 -16.26
N SER A 320 50.04 -29.72 -16.00
CA SER A 320 50.27 -28.88 -14.83
C SER A 320 51.43 -27.91 -15.13
N ALA A 321 51.39 -26.68 -14.62
CA ALA A 321 52.54 -25.98 -14.00
C ALA A 321 52.11 -24.56 -13.63
N SER A 322 51.85 -24.32 -12.34
CA SER A 322 51.65 -22.98 -11.80
C SER A 322 53.03 -22.34 -11.58
N PRO A 323 53.36 -21.18 -12.16
CA PRO A 323 54.59 -20.49 -11.83
C PRO A 323 54.47 -19.81 -10.45
N THR A 324 55.55 -19.89 -9.67
CA THR A 324 55.62 -19.52 -8.24
C THR A 324 56.00 -18.06 -8.00
N SER A 325 56.17 -17.23 -9.04
CA SER A 325 56.55 -15.82 -8.89
C SER A 325 55.68 -14.88 -9.73
N ALA A 326 55.33 -13.75 -9.13
CA ALA A 326 54.56 -12.68 -9.77
C ALA A 326 55.52 -11.76 -10.53
N GLN A 327 55.45 -11.79 -11.87
CA GLN A 327 56.07 -10.75 -12.70
C GLN A 327 55.17 -9.52 -12.80
N THR A 328 55.82 -8.36 -12.83
CA THR A 328 55.27 -7.02 -12.66
C THR A 328 55.50 -6.20 -13.92
N ASP A 329 54.72 -6.47 -14.97
CA ASP A 329 54.76 -5.64 -16.18
C ASP A 329 53.42 -4.94 -16.41
N GLU A 330 53.52 -3.66 -16.78
CA GLU A 330 52.44 -2.69 -16.98
C GLU A 330 51.62 -2.99 -18.24
N ILE A 331 50.30 -2.83 -18.18
CA ILE A 331 49.38 -2.97 -19.32
C ILE A 331 48.58 -1.68 -19.44
N VAL A 332 48.53 -1.11 -20.64
CA VAL A 332 47.73 0.07 -21.00
C VAL A 332 46.36 -0.38 -21.53
N LEU A 333 45.27 0.19 -20.99
CA LEU A 333 43.89 -0.10 -21.41
C LEU A 333 43.46 0.85 -22.55
N GLU A 334 43.10 0.30 -23.72
CA GLU A 334 42.54 1.08 -24.84
C GLU A 334 41.09 1.50 -24.58
N SER A 335 40.71 2.72 -24.98
CA SER A 335 39.35 3.26 -24.82
C SER A 335 38.44 2.84 -25.97
N SER A 336 37.55 1.86 -25.75
CA SER A 336 36.50 1.46 -26.70
C SER A 336 35.10 1.97 -26.31
N GLN A 337 34.23 2.10 -27.31
CA GLN A 337 32.98 2.88 -27.33
C GLN A 337 31.92 2.46 -26.29
N ASN A 338 31.15 3.44 -25.80
CA ASN A 338 30.10 3.32 -24.79
C ASN A 338 28.88 2.52 -25.30
N MET A 339 28.80 1.22 -24.99
CA MET A 339 27.57 0.44 -25.19
C MET A 339 26.72 0.38 -23.91
N ALA A 340 25.43 0.66 -24.04
CA ALA A 340 24.47 0.56 -22.94
C ALA A 340 24.04 -0.90 -22.76
N HIS A 341 24.38 -1.52 -21.63
CA HIS A 341 24.01 -2.91 -21.32
C HIS A 341 22.56 -2.99 -20.80
N ALA A 342 21.65 -3.57 -21.60
CA ALA A 342 20.21 -3.58 -21.32
C ALA A 342 19.85 -4.27 -19.99
N GLU A 343 20.50 -5.39 -19.65
CA GLU A 343 20.23 -6.09 -18.40
C GLU A 343 20.60 -5.27 -17.15
N LEU A 344 21.72 -4.55 -17.23
CA LEU A 344 22.18 -3.72 -16.14
C LEU A 344 21.32 -2.46 -15.98
N ALA A 345 20.86 -1.89 -17.09
CA ALA A 345 19.85 -0.82 -17.09
C ALA A 345 18.53 -1.29 -16.47
N SER A 346 18.08 -2.52 -16.79
CA SER A 346 16.87 -3.12 -16.21
C SER A 346 16.99 -3.32 -14.70
N TRP A 347 18.14 -3.81 -14.23
CA TRP A 347 18.43 -3.93 -12.80
C TRP A 347 18.50 -2.57 -12.13
N TRP A 348 19.05 -1.56 -12.80
CA TRP A 348 19.09 -0.21 -12.26
C TRP A 348 17.70 0.43 -12.10
N GLN A 349 16.79 0.16 -13.02
CA GLN A 349 15.42 0.68 -13.00
C GLN A 349 14.46 -0.14 -12.12
N SER A 350 14.91 -1.27 -11.58
CA SER A 350 14.06 -2.11 -10.72
C SER A 350 13.55 -1.32 -9.51
N PRO A 351 12.26 -1.45 -9.16
CA PRO A 351 11.66 -0.73 -8.03
C PRO A 351 12.31 -1.12 -6.70
N GLU A 352 12.21 -0.24 -5.70
CA GLU A 352 12.69 -0.55 -4.35
C GLU A 352 11.94 -1.75 -3.78
N GLN A 353 12.67 -2.83 -3.47
CA GLN A 353 12.08 -3.99 -2.84
C GLN A 353 11.79 -3.69 -1.36
N LYS A 354 10.53 -3.82 -0.94
CA LYS A 354 10.12 -3.68 0.46
C LYS A 354 10.84 -4.74 1.31
N GLN A 355 11.63 -4.29 2.29
CA GLN A 355 12.23 -5.20 3.27
C GLN A 355 11.12 -5.80 4.14
N SER A 356 11.18 -7.11 4.40
CA SER A 356 10.19 -7.77 5.27
C SER A 356 10.28 -7.20 6.70
N PRO A 357 9.14 -6.93 7.36
CA PRO A 357 9.14 -6.40 8.73
C PRO A 357 9.84 -7.32 9.74
N ALA A 358 9.94 -8.62 9.43
CA ALA A 358 10.45 -9.68 10.30
C ALA A 358 11.97 -9.93 10.22
N ALA A 359 12.68 -9.33 9.26
CA ALA A 359 14.12 -9.54 9.16
C ALA A 359 14.86 -8.70 10.23
N PHE A 360 15.37 -9.38 11.27
CA PHE A 360 16.29 -8.84 12.27
C PHE A 360 17.63 -8.40 11.64
N VAL A 361 17.62 -7.39 10.76
CA VAL A 361 18.83 -6.82 10.19
C VAL A 361 19.18 -5.55 10.94
N SER A 362 20.18 -5.66 11.81
CA SER A 362 20.84 -4.52 12.43
C SER A 362 21.53 -3.68 11.34
N GLY A 363 20.92 -2.58 10.92
CA GLY A 363 21.44 -1.78 9.80
C GLY A 363 21.01 -0.31 9.78
N THR A 364 21.26 0.40 10.88
CA THR A 364 21.36 1.85 11.10
C THR A 364 20.71 2.87 10.13
N SER A 365 19.56 3.41 10.54
CA SER A 365 19.56 4.82 10.95
C SER A 365 20.28 4.87 12.30
N ARG A 366 21.44 5.51 12.44
CA ARG A 366 22.11 5.61 13.76
C ARG A 366 21.11 6.14 14.79
N PRO A 367 20.86 5.45 15.91
CA PRO A 367 19.94 5.94 16.94
C PRO A 367 20.53 7.19 17.58
N VAL A 368 19.86 8.32 17.44
CA VAL A 368 20.29 9.60 18.00
C VAL A 368 19.56 9.82 19.33
N PRO A 369 20.21 10.38 20.36
CA PRO A 369 19.57 10.63 21.66
C PRO A 369 18.48 11.71 21.62
N ALA A 370 18.47 12.58 20.60
CA ALA A 370 17.50 13.67 20.47
C ALA A 370 16.54 13.44 19.29
N HIS A 371 15.28 13.84 19.47
CA HIS A 371 14.27 13.86 18.41
C HIS A 371 14.66 14.91 17.36
N VAL A 372 14.53 14.54 16.08
CA VAL A 372 14.77 15.43 14.92
C VAL A 372 13.52 15.33 14.05
N SER A 373 13.15 16.40 13.34
CA SER A 373 11.99 16.42 12.43
C SER A 373 11.98 15.18 11.51
N HIS A 374 10.85 14.47 11.46
CA HIS A 374 10.62 13.21 10.71
C HIS A 374 11.39 11.97 11.21
N ALA A 375 11.96 11.99 12.41
CA ALA A 375 12.60 10.82 13.01
C ALA A 375 11.57 9.85 13.60
N ARG A 376 11.75 8.53 13.39
CA ARG A 376 10.89 7.48 14.00
C ARG A 376 11.53 6.91 15.26
N LEU A 377 10.75 6.54 16.27
CA LEU A 377 11.29 5.92 17.49
C LEU A 377 11.92 4.55 17.20
N CYS A 378 13.04 4.21 17.87
CA CYS A 378 13.70 2.91 17.76
C CYS A 378 13.56 2.08 19.04
N TRP A 379 12.47 1.33 19.18
CA TRP A 379 12.12 0.55 20.37
C TRP A 379 13.28 -0.24 20.98
N ASN A 380 13.94 -1.12 20.22
CA ASN A 380 15.02 -1.96 20.76
C ASN A 380 16.25 -1.16 21.21
N SER A 381 16.56 -0.04 20.53
CA SER A 381 17.68 0.81 20.92
C SER A 381 17.36 1.61 22.17
N SER A 382 16.11 2.07 22.31
CA SER A 382 15.61 2.73 23.52
C SER A 382 15.61 1.77 24.71
N LEU A 383 15.10 0.54 24.55
CA LEU A 383 15.10 -0.49 25.61
C LEU A 383 16.52 -0.82 26.07
N LYS A 384 17.41 -1.12 25.11
CA LYS A 384 18.80 -1.49 25.43
C LYS A 384 19.56 -0.36 26.10
N ALA A 385 19.36 0.89 25.67
CA ALA A 385 19.96 2.06 26.32
C ALA A 385 19.42 2.29 27.73
N SER A 386 18.13 1.98 27.96
CA SER A 386 17.47 2.10 29.27
C SER A 386 17.96 1.01 30.23
N LEU A 387 18.00 -0.25 29.79
CA LEU A 387 18.51 -1.38 30.58
C LEU A 387 19.98 -1.19 30.97
N LEU A 388 20.82 -0.71 30.05
CA LEU A 388 22.23 -0.38 30.35
C LEU A 388 22.39 0.74 31.39
N ARG A 389 21.35 1.54 31.63
CA ARG A 389 21.32 2.60 32.64
C ARG A 389 20.52 2.20 33.90
N GLY A 390 20.24 0.91 34.07
CA GLY A 390 19.56 0.39 35.27
C GLY A 390 18.06 0.68 35.30
N TRP A 391 17.40 0.69 34.14
CA TRP A 391 15.96 0.89 34.05
C TRP A 391 15.18 -0.25 34.73
N SER A 392 14.17 0.14 35.52
CA SER A 392 13.17 -0.73 36.16
C SER A 392 11.76 -0.29 35.73
N PRO A 393 10.76 -1.20 35.75
CA PRO A 393 9.37 -0.85 35.46
C PRO A 393 8.92 0.38 36.26
N GLY A 394 8.29 1.36 35.58
CA GLY A 394 7.85 2.62 36.17
C GLY A 394 8.81 3.82 36.01
N LYS A 395 10.06 3.62 35.57
CA LYS A 395 10.97 4.74 35.23
C LYS A 395 10.86 5.14 33.76
N ALA A 396 11.19 6.39 33.43
CA ALA A 396 11.20 6.83 32.03
C ALA A 396 12.28 6.13 31.20
N TRP A 397 11.95 5.75 29.97
CA TRP A 397 12.91 5.18 29.03
C TRP A 397 13.85 6.24 28.46
N HIS A 398 15.08 5.83 28.19
CA HIS A 398 16.04 6.60 27.43
C HIS A 398 15.79 6.41 25.93
N LEU A 399 14.93 7.27 25.39
CA LEU A 399 14.49 7.19 23.99
C LEU A 399 15.65 7.40 23.01
N ARG A 400 15.61 6.61 21.93
CA ARG A 400 16.53 6.68 20.81
C ARG A 400 15.75 6.77 19.51
N PHE A 401 16.06 7.76 18.68
CA PHE A 401 15.33 8.07 17.44
C PHE A 401 16.12 7.68 16.20
N ARG A 402 15.42 7.19 15.18
CA ARG A 402 15.89 6.91 13.83
C ARG A 402 15.80 8.18 13.00
N LYS A 403 16.93 8.79 12.65
CA LYS A 403 16.96 9.95 11.72
C LYS A 403 16.25 9.64 10.39
N PRO A 404 15.54 10.61 9.78
CA PRO A 404 14.93 10.45 8.47
C PRO A 404 15.99 10.09 7.41
N ALA A 405 15.53 9.34 6.41
CA ALA A 405 16.32 8.58 5.46
C ALA A 405 17.58 9.32 4.97
N ARG A 406 18.74 8.67 5.13
CA ARG A 406 19.92 9.04 4.32
C ARG A 406 19.58 8.77 2.85
N ARG A 407 20.19 9.51 1.93
CA ARG A 407 20.15 9.14 0.49
C ARG A 407 20.64 7.69 0.34
N PRO A 408 20.06 6.90 -0.57
CA PRO A 408 20.51 5.55 -0.82
C PRO A 408 21.98 5.55 -1.21
N ASN A 409 22.72 4.60 -0.66
CA ASN A 409 24.12 4.39 -0.98
C ASN A 409 24.23 3.40 -2.13
N PHE A 410 25.10 3.71 -3.07
CA PHE A 410 25.54 2.76 -4.07
C PHE A 410 26.94 2.25 -3.72
N TRP A 411 27.03 0.94 -3.51
CA TRP A 411 28.27 0.27 -3.14
C TRP A 411 28.83 -0.47 -4.34
N LEU A 412 29.97 0.00 -4.84
CA LEU A 412 30.69 -0.61 -5.94
C LEU A 412 31.93 -1.32 -5.40
N PHE A 413 32.03 -2.61 -5.68
CA PHE A 413 33.26 -3.37 -5.55
C PHE A 413 33.84 -3.67 -6.93
N MET A 414 35.09 -3.28 -7.14
CA MET A 414 35.81 -3.50 -8.39
C MET A 414 37.08 -4.32 -8.13
N ASP A 415 37.17 -5.45 -8.82
CA ASP A 415 38.34 -6.30 -8.81
C ASP A 415 39.24 -5.99 -10.00
N ALA A 416 40.40 -5.40 -9.71
CA ALA A 416 41.46 -5.08 -10.66
C ALA A 416 42.69 -5.97 -10.41
N SER A 417 42.46 -7.23 -10.06
CA SER A 417 43.52 -8.25 -9.89
C SER A 417 43.75 -9.03 -11.20
N ARG A 418 44.92 -9.68 -11.35
CA ARG A 418 45.22 -10.53 -12.50
C ARG A 418 45.04 -12.00 -12.11
N SER A 419 44.09 -12.68 -12.73
CA SER A 419 44.04 -14.13 -12.73
C SER A 419 45.09 -14.71 -13.68
N THR A 420 45.81 -15.73 -13.22
CA THR A 420 46.91 -16.39 -13.94
C THR A 420 46.46 -16.94 -15.30
N GLY A 421 46.95 -16.36 -16.40
CA GLY A 421 46.72 -16.89 -17.75
C GLY A 421 47.17 -15.93 -18.88
N SER A 422 48.30 -16.29 -19.50
CA SER A 422 48.84 -15.86 -20.81
C SER A 422 49.07 -14.37 -21.13
N ILE A 423 50.30 -14.11 -21.57
CA ILE A 423 50.80 -12.92 -22.26
C ILE A 423 49.99 -12.69 -23.55
N GLY A 424 49.52 -11.46 -23.75
CA GLY A 424 48.70 -11.04 -24.90
C GLY A 424 47.21 -10.94 -24.58
N SER A 425 46.68 -9.71 -24.58
CA SER A 425 45.24 -9.38 -24.50
C SER A 425 44.39 -10.31 -23.60
N SER A 426 44.70 -10.39 -22.30
CA SER A 426 43.99 -11.29 -21.39
C SER A 426 42.49 -10.94 -21.29
N PRO A 427 41.57 -11.92 -21.20
CA PRO A 427 40.13 -11.69 -21.02
C PRO A 427 39.80 -10.79 -19.82
N SER A 428 40.65 -10.81 -18.78
CA SER A 428 40.53 -10.00 -17.58
C SER A 428 40.75 -8.50 -17.81
N SER A 429 41.65 -8.10 -18.72
CA SER A 429 41.86 -6.68 -19.04
C SER A 429 40.74 -6.12 -19.93
N ARG A 430 40.22 -6.95 -20.85
CA ARG A 430 39.02 -6.60 -21.64
C ARG A 430 37.79 -6.44 -20.74
N PHE A 431 37.56 -7.40 -19.84
CA PHE A 431 36.47 -7.36 -18.87
C PHE A 431 36.54 -6.12 -17.95
N LEU A 432 37.71 -5.80 -17.41
CA LEU A 432 37.88 -4.64 -16.54
C LEU A 432 37.57 -3.32 -17.27
N ASN A 433 37.99 -3.23 -18.54
CA ASN A 433 37.71 -2.06 -19.38
C ASN A 433 36.22 -1.92 -19.71
N GLU A 434 35.58 -3.02 -20.08
CA GLU A 434 34.15 -3.06 -20.37
C GLU A 434 33.31 -2.76 -19.13
N ALA A 435 33.63 -3.39 -18.00
CA ALA A 435 33.01 -3.11 -16.71
C ALA A 435 33.17 -1.63 -16.32
N ARG A 436 34.35 -1.04 -16.53
CA ARG A 436 34.59 0.40 -16.30
C ARG A 436 33.67 1.26 -17.16
N ASN A 437 33.58 0.99 -18.46
CA ASN A 437 32.75 1.79 -19.39
C ASN A 437 31.26 1.71 -19.05
N VAL A 438 30.79 0.50 -18.71
CA VAL A 438 29.41 0.24 -18.32
C VAL A 438 29.05 0.94 -16.99
N ILE A 439 29.98 1.00 -16.03
CA ILE A 439 29.77 1.74 -14.77
C ILE A 439 29.81 3.26 -14.98
N GLN A 440 30.69 3.75 -15.86
CA GLN A 440 30.79 5.18 -16.17
C GLN A 440 29.51 5.72 -16.81
N THR A 441 28.87 4.93 -17.68
CA THR A 441 27.59 5.27 -18.32
C THR A 441 26.40 5.21 -17.35
N LEU A 442 26.40 4.29 -16.37
CA LEU A 442 25.42 4.27 -15.27
C LEU A 442 25.53 5.53 -14.37
N GLY A 443 26.75 5.98 -14.09
CA GLY A 443 27.02 7.14 -13.23
C GLY A 443 26.43 8.46 -13.76
N ALA A 444 26.33 8.63 -15.08
CA ALA A 444 25.78 9.85 -15.67
C ALA A 444 24.27 10.02 -15.44
N LYS A 445 23.54 8.91 -15.22
CA LYS A 445 22.08 8.92 -15.05
C LYS A 445 21.61 9.04 -13.59
N THR A 446 22.53 9.20 -12.63
CA THR A 446 22.27 8.90 -11.21
C THR A 446 22.72 10.00 -10.25
N PHE A 447 22.02 11.13 -10.26
CA PHE A 447 22.31 12.27 -9.37
C PHE A 447 21.82 12.09 -7.91
N GLY A 448 21.07 11.02 -7.61
CA GLY A 448 20.43 10.81 -6.30
C GLY A 448 21.24 10.07 -5.23
N SER A 449 22.24 9.25 -5.60
CA SER A 449 22.88 8.29 -4.70
C SER A 449 24.30 8.70 -4.25
N ARG A 450 24.72 8.29 -3.05
CA ARG A 450 26.11 8.46 -2.59
C ARG A 450 26.94 7.23 -2.94
N PHE A 451 28.06 7.45 -3.61
CA PHE A 451 28.90 6.37 -4.10
C PHE A 451 29.97 5.96 -3.08
N HIS A 452 30.16 4.65 -2.97
CA HIS A 452 31.20 4.01 -2.19
C HIS A 452 31.94 3.04 -3.09
N VAL A 453 33.22 3.29 -3.35
CA VAL A 453 34.02 2.48 -4.29
C VAL A 453 35.14 1.80 -3.53
N LEU A 454 35.11 0.47 -3.51
CA LEU A 454 36.12 -0.41 -2.95
C LEU A 454 36.85 -1.10 -4.11
N VAL A 455 38.16 -0.92 -4.19
CA VAL A 455 38.99 -1.50 -5.26
C VAL A 455 39.99 -2.48 -4.67
N LEU A 456 40.07 -3.67 -5.27
CA LEU A 456 41.13 -4.65 -5.02
C LEU A 456 42.16 -4.54 -6.14
N GLN A 457 43.37 -4.08 -5.82
CA GLN A 457 44.46 -3.91 -6.78
C GLN A 457 45.81 -4.19 -6.09
N LYS A 458 46.74 -4.85 -6.78
CA LYS A 458 48.08 -5.20 -6.28
C LYS A 458 48.03 -5.96 -4.94
N GLY A 459 46.99 -6.80 -4.75
CA GLY A 459 46.76 -7.56 -3.52
C GLY A 459 46.32 -6.72 -2.29
N LYS A 460 46.09 -5.41 -2.47
CA LYS A 460 45.62 -4.50 -1.41
C LYS A 460 44.18 -4.08 -1.68
N ILE A 461 43.37 -4.04 -0.61
CA ILE A 461 41.98 -3.57 -0.67
C ILE A 461 41.96 -2.12 -0.18
N SER A 462 41.54 -1.21 -1.04
CA SER A 462 41.54 0.22 -0.75
C SER A 462 40.20 0.88 -1.10
N TRP A 463 39.77 1.80 -0.23
CA TRP A 463 38.60 2.63 -0.50
C TRP A 463 39.04 3.83 -1.30
N TRP A 464 38.72 3.85 -2.59
CA TRP A 464 39.02 5.00 -3.44
C TRP A 464 38.05 6.16 -3.19
N ILE A 465 36.79 5.82 -2.92
CA ILE A 465 35.75 6.81 -2.65
C ILE A 465 34.92 6.37 -1.44
N LYS A 466 34.81 7.27 -0.46
CA LYS A 466 33.88 7.14 0.67
C LYS A 466 32.91 8.33 0.63
N ARG A 467 31.66 8.09 0.19
CA ARG A 467 30.59 9.11 0.07
C ARG A 467 30.83 10.15 -1.02
N GLY A 468 31.27 9.72 -2.20
CA GLY A 468 31.51 10.62 -3.35
C GLY A 468 30.28 10.81 -4.24
N THR A 469 30.39 11.76 -5.16
CA THR A 469 29.44 11.99 -6.25
C THR A 469 29.74 11.08 -7.45
N ALA A 470 28.77 10.91 -8.35
CA ALA A 470 28.98 10.15 -9.59
C ALA A 470 30.16 10.70 -10.43
N GLN A 471 30.32 12.03 -10.48
CA GLN A 471 31.42 12.68 -11.17
C GLN A 471 32.78 12.34 -10.57
N ALA A 472 32.88 12.25 -9.23
CA ALA A 472 34.10 11.81 -8.56
C ALA A 472 34.42 10.34 -8.88
N VAL A 473 33.41 9.48 -9.01
CA VAL A 473 33.58 8.08 -9.43
C VAL A 473 34.08 7.99 -10.86
N GLN A 474 33.48 8.73 -11.80
CA GLN A 474 33.91 8.73 -13.19
C GLN A 474 35.38 9.16 -13.33
N LYS A 475 35.78 10.23 -12.63
CA LYS A 475 37.16 10.73 -12.63
C LYS A 475 38.16 9.71 -12.05
N ASN A 476 37.84 9.08 -10.91
CA ASN A 476 38.74 8.10 -10.29
C ASN A 476 38.78 6.76 -11.06
N LEU A 477 37.66 6.31 -11.62
CA LEU A 477 37.63 5.09 -12.44
C LEU A 477 38.39 5.27 -13.77
N ALA A 478 38.41 6.46 -14.34
CA ALA A 478 39.24 6.76 -15.52
C ALA A 478 40.74 6.61 -15.26
N GLN A 479 41.18 6.78 -14.00
CA GLN A 479 42.58 6.58 -13.58
C GLN A 479 42.94 5.10 -13.34
N LEU A 480 41.96 4.20 -13.38
CA LEU A 480 42.19 2.77 -13.24
C LEU A 480 42.66 2.22 -14.59
N THR A 481 43.97 2.18 -14.77
CA THR A 481 44.66 1.72 -15.99
C THR A 481 45.36 0.38 -15.83
N GLU A 482 45.56 -0.11 -14.60
CA GLU A 482 46.37 -1.31 -14.32
C GLU A 482 45.59 -2.37 -13.55
N ALA A 483 45.67 -3.63 -14.00
CA ALA A 483 45.29 -4.79 -13.20
C ALA A 483 46.55 -5.52 -12.72
N ALA A 484 46.67 -5.84 -11.42
CA ALA A 484 47.83 -6.56 -10.89
C ALA A 484 47.52 -7.24 -9.52
N GLY A 485 48.22 -8.33 -9.20
CA GLY A 485 48.15 -9.00 -7.89
C GLY A 485 47.09 -10.12 -7.79
N LYS A 486 47.07 -10.81 -6.63
CA LYS A 486 46.18 -11.96 -6.33
C LYS A 486 44.76 -11.53 -5.97
N SER A 487 43.77 -12.32 -6.39
CA SER A 487 42.33 -12.06 -6.24
C SER A 487 41.77 -12.57 -4.91
N HIS A 488 42.09 -11.89 -3.80
CA HIS A 488 41.58 -12.21 -2.46
C HIS A 488 40.15 -11.68 -2.23
N LEU A 489 39.20 -12.16 -3.03
CA LEU A 489 37.80 -11.67 -3.06
C LEU A 489 37.06 -11.83 -1.72
N THR A 490 37.33 -12.89 -0.96
CA THR A 490 36.68 -13.13 0.34
C THR A 490 37.01 -12.03 1.35
N SER A 491 38.27 -11.58 1.40
CA SER A 491 38.69 -10.50 2.29
C SER A 491 38.03 -9.17 1.90
N ALA A 492 37.97 -8.88 0.60
CA ALA A 492 37.34 -7.68 0.07
C ALA A 492 35.83 -7.65 0.35
N LEU A 493 35.14 -8.77 0.15
CA LEU A 493 33.72 -8.89 0.43
C LEU A 493 33.41 -8.75 1.93
N ASN A 494 34.26 -9.30 2.81
CA ASN A 494 34.13 -9.09 4.25
C ASN A 494 34.34 -7.62 4.64
N GLN A 495 35.28 -6.91 4.03
CA GLN A 495 35.51 -5.49 4.28
C GLN A 495 34.34 -4.62 3.79
N LEU A 496 33.79 -4.94 2.62
CA LEU A 496 32.57 -4.33 2.09
C LEU A 496 31.39 -4.56 3.03
N ARG A 497 31.14 -5.81 3.43
CA ARG A 497 30.08 -6.18 4.39
C ARG A 497 30.23 -5.43 5.70
N ASN A 498 31.43 -5.35 6.26
CA ASN A 498 31.68 -4.64 7.51
C ASN A 498 31.44 -3.13 7.36
N ALA A 499 31.74 -2.54 6.20
CA ALA A 499 31.45 -1.13 5.93
C ALA A 499 29.95 -0.87 5.77
N ILE A 500 29.23 -1.74 5.05
CA ILE A 500 27.77 -1.70 4.91
C ILE A 500 27.11 -1.83 6.29
N GLN A 501 27.57 -2.78 7.12
CA GLN A 501 27.06 -2.96 8.48
C GLN A 501 27.27 -1.72 9.36
N LYS A 502 28.42 -1.06 9.26
CA LYS A 502 28.72 0.18 10.01
C LYS A 502 27.86 1.36 9.58
N GLN A 503 27.43 1.40 8.31
CA GLN A 503 26.61 2.49 7.74
C GLN A 503 25.10 2.21 7.74
N GLY A 504 24.72 0.94 7.91
CA GLY A 504 23.34 0.49 7.82
C GLY A 504 22.87 0.27 6.40
N VAL A 505 21.66 -0.28 6.23
CA VAL A 505 21.08 -0.62 4.93
C VAL A 505 19.69 0.01 4.81
N LEU A 506 19.42 0.66 3.67
CA LEU A 506 18.09 1.14 3.27
C LEU A 506 17.50 0.28 2.14
N SER A 507 16.17 0.35 1.94
CA SER A 507 15.48 -0.31 0.82
C SER A 507 16.04 0.08 -0.55
N GLY A 508 16.42 1.35 -0.70
CA GLY A 508 17.02 1.89 -1.92
C GLY A 508 18.53 1.66 -2.07
N ASP A 509 19.22 1.06 -1.10
CA ASP A 509 20.65 0.76 -1.24
C ASP A 509 20.88 -0.35 -2.27
N ARG A 510 21.96 -0.21 -3.04
CA ARG A 510 22.33 -1.15 -4.10
C ARG A 510 23.80 -1.52 -4.00
N VAL A 511 24.11 -2.78 -4.26
CA VAL A 511 25.49 -3.30 -4.30
C VAL A 511 25.79 -3.85 -5.69
N LEU A 512 26.89 -3.42 -6.28
CA LEU A 512 27.41 -3.93 -7.54
C LEU A 512 28.79 -4.56 -7.30
N LEU A 513 28.91 -5.85 -7.59
CA LEU A 513 30.17 -6.59 -7.53
C LEU A 513 30.70 -6.74 -8.96
N CYS A 514 31.94 -6.35 -9.22
CA CYS A 514 32.59 -6.51 -10.52
C CYS A 514 33.85 -7.32 -10.33
N SER A 515 33.87 -8.56 -10.83
CA SER A 515 35.04 -9.44 -10.77
C SER A 515 34.98 -10.49 -11.87
N ASP A 516 36.15 -10.91 -12.34
CA ASP A 516 36.31 -11.98 -13.32
C ASP A 516 35.93 -13.38 -12.77
N GLY A 517 35.57 -13.44 -11.47
CA GLY A 517 35.15 -14.67 -10.79
C GLY A 517 36.31 -15.55 -10.34
N MET A 518 37.55 -15.19 -10.64
CA MET A 518 38.68 -16.06 -10.33
C MET A 518 39.12 -15.88 -8.87
N LEU A 519 38.78 -16.85 -8.03
CA LEU A 519 39.14 -16.86 -6.60
C LEU A 519 40.56 -17.40 -6.39
N SER A 520 41.49 -16.54 -5.94
CA SER A 520 42.81 -16.98 -5.48
C SER A 520 42.72 -17.49 -4.03
N PRO A 521 43.26 -18.69 -3.70
CA PRO A 521 43.25 -19.19 -2.33
C PRO A 521 44.05 -18.27 -1.39
N GLU A 522 43.54 -18.06 -0.18
CA GLU A 522 44.28 -17.40 0.90
C GLU A 522 45.44 -18.31 1.34
N SER A 523 46.57 -17.74 1.78
CA SER A 523 47.71 -18.50 2.30
C SER A 523 47.22 -19.53 3.32
N GLU A 524 47.57 -20.80 3.11
CA GLU A 524 47.21 -22.00 3.91
C GLU A 524 45.86 -22.69 3.62
N LYS A 525 45.08 -22.30 2.60
CA LYS A 525 43.76 -22.91 2.34
C LYS A 525 43.59 -23.49 0.94
N THR A 526 42.74 -24.50 0.82
CA THR A 526 42.38 -25.10 -0.48
C THR A 526 41.38 -24.21 -1.26
N VAL A 527 41.35 -24.36 -2.58
CA VAL A 527 40.41 -23.64 -3.47
C VAL A 527 38.93 -23.90 -3.11
N PRO A 528 38.49 -25.14 -2.81
CA PRO A 528 37.10 -25.41 -2.41
C PRO A 528 36.70 -24.73 -1.09
N GLU A 529 37.58 -24.69 -0.09
CA GLU A 529 37.33 -24.01 1.18
C GLU A 529 37.19 -22.50 1.01
N SER A 530 38.03 -21.92 0.15
CA SER A 530 37.97 -20.51 -0.21
C SER A 530 36.64 -20.15 -0.87
N LYS A 531 36.14 -21.00 -1.78
CA LYS A 531 34.81 -20.88 -2.40
C LYS A 531 33.67 -20.98 -1.38
N LYS A 532 33.73 -21.91 -0.42
CA LYS A 532 32.72 -22.07 0.64
C LYS A 532 32.64 -20.84 1.55
N ARG A 533 33.80 -20.27 1.92
CA ARG A 533 33.86 -19.03 2.73
C ARG A 533 33.33 -17.83 1.96
N PHE A 534 33.67 -17.73 0.68
CA PHE A 534 33.13 -16.68 -0.19
C PHE A 534 31.60 -16.78 -0.29
N ARG A 535 31.05 -17.99 -0.52
CA ARG A 535 29.59 -18.24 -0.52
C ARG A 535 28.94 -17.78 0.79
N LYS A 536 29.52 -18.14 1.94
CA LYS A 536 29.00 -17.73 3.25
C LYS A 536 29.01 -16.20 3.42
N ALA A 537 30.05 -15.53 2.94
CA ALA A 537 30.14 -14.08 2.97
C ALA A 537 29.10 -13.42 2.02
N LEU A 538 28.84 -14.03 0.86
CA LEU A 538 27.84 -13.57 -0.11
C LEU A 538 26.40 -13.75 0.40
N LEU A 539 26.07 -14.91 0.97
CA LEU A 539 24.78 -15.19 1.62
C LEU A 539 24.49 -14.17 2.73
N SER A 540 25.46 -13.95 3.61
CA SER A 540 25.33 -12.95 4.69
C SER A 540 25.16 -11.52 4.17
N LEU A 541 25.66 -11.22 2.98
CA LEU A 541 25.48 -9.93 2.33
C LEU A 541 24.08 -9.81 1.70
N SER A 542 23.62 -10.84 0.99
CA SER A 542 22.29 -10.88 0.34
C SER A 542 21.12 -10.93 1.32
N GLU A 543 21.32 -11.50 2.51
CA GLU A 543 20.34 -11.42 3.61
C GLU A 543 20.10 -9.97 4.07
N ARG A 544 21.08 -9.08 3.86
CA ARG A 544 21.04 -7.70 4.36
C ARG A 544 20.65 -6.70 3.29
N VAL A 545 21.21 -6.83 2.08
CA VAL A 545 20.90 -5.98 0.93
C VAL A 545 20.23 -6.86 -0.12
N ARG A 546 19.00 -6.53 -0.52
CA ARG A 546 18.27 -7.31 -1.53
C ARG A 546 18.69 -6.99 -2.96
N ASN A 547 19.01 -5.73 -3.25
CA ASN A 547 19.42 -5.31 -4.58
C ASN A 547 20.94 -5.47 -4.76
N ILE A 548 21.37 -6.68 -5.09
CA ILE A 548 22.78 -7.01 -5.41
C ILE A 548 22.86 -7.50 -6.85
N ALA A 549 23.79 -6.94 -7.63
CA ALA A 549 24.19 -7.48 -8.92
C ALA A 549 25.67 -7.83 -8.94
N TRP A 550 26.03 -8.87 -9.69
CA TRP A 550 27.40 -9.28 -9.93
C TRP A 550 27.66 -9.33 -11.44
N ILE A 551 28.49 -8.39 -11.89
CA ILE A 551 29.03 -8.31 -13.24
C ILE A 551 30.22 -9.26 -13.38
N HIS A 552 30.16 -10.16 -14.36
CA HIS A 552 31.19 -11.15 -14.66
C HIS A 552 31.40 -11.30 -16.18
N PRO A 553 32.57 -11.76 -16.65
CA PRO A 553 32.80 -12.03 -18.07
C PRO A 553 31.99 -13.25 -18.55
N GLN A 554 31.81 -13.43 -19.85
CA GLN A 554 31.19 -14.63 -20.40
C GLN A 554 31.79 -15.93 -19.81
N LEU A 555 30.90 -16.80 -19.33
CA LEU A 555 31.29 -17.99 -18.56
C LEU A 555 32.06 -18.98 -19.43
N GLN A 556 33.36 -19.15 -19.18
CA GLN A 556 34.17 -20.22 -19.76
C GLN A 556 33.85 -21.58 -19.12
N ARG A 557 34.23 -22.70 -19.76
CA ARG A 557 33.84 -24.09 -19.40
C ARG A 557 33.92 -24.42 -17.89
N GLY A 558 34.92 -23.87 -17.18
CA GLY A 558 35.06 -24.04 -15.72
C GLY A 558 34.08 -23.19 -14.90
N MET A 559 33.80 -21.95 -15.28
CA MET A 559 32.95 -21.00 -14.55
C MET A 559 31.45 -21.28 -14.66
N ARG A 560 31.02 -21.89 -15.78
CA ARG A 560 29.61 -22.25 -16.05
C ARG A 560 28.95 -23.08 -14.96
N HIS A 561 29.72 -23.88 -14.22
CA HIS A 561 29.19 -24.78 -13.20
C HIS A 561 29.31 -24.25 -11.77
N TRP A 562 30.31 -23.42 -11.45
CA TRP A 562 30.53 -22.99 -10.06
C TRP A 562 29.96 -21.61 -9.73
N LEU A 563 29.94 -20.65 -10.68
CA LEU A 563 29.42 -19.31 -10.42
C LEU A 563 27.91 -19.34 -10.10
N PRO A 564 27.06 -20.06 -10.87
CA PRO A 564 25.65 -20.21 -10.52
C PRO A 564 25.44 -20.92 -9.17
N ARG A 565 26.26 -21.94 -8.85
CA ARG A 565 26.21 -22.65 -7.56
C ARG A 565 26.59 -21.80 -6.34
N LEU A 566 27.34 -20.72 -6.53
CA LEU A 566 27.65 -19.79 -5.43
C LEU A 566 26.50 -18.84 -5.13
N VAL A 567 25.74 -18.47 -6.17
CA VAL A 567 24.60 -17.56 -6.09
C VAL A 567 23.31 -18.30 -5.77
N GLU A 568 23.26 -19.63 -5.96
CA GLU A 568 22.14 -20.48 -5.61
C GLU A 568 21.68 -20.28 -4.15
N GLY A 569 20.42 -19.85 -3.98
CA GLY A 569 19.81 -19.48 -2.70
C GLY A 569 20.05 -18.03 -2.25
N THR A 570 20.65 -17.18 -3.09
CA THR A 570 20.83 -15.73 -2.85
C THR A 570 20.03 -14.90 -3.85
N GLU A 571 19.68 -13.68 -3.47
CA GLU A 571 19.03 -12.67 -4.35
C GLU A 571 20.02 -11.95 -5.30
N VAL A 572 21.22 -12.50 -5.51
CA VAL A 572 22.26 -11.85 -6.33
C VAL A 572 21.97 -12.08 -7.81
N ARG A 573 21.79 -11.00 -8.58
CA ARG A 573 21.60 -11.09 -10.04
C ARG A 573 22.96 -11.16 -10.76
N LEU A 574 23.20 -12.25 -11.50
CA LEU A 574 24.37 -12.37 -12.37
C LEU A 574 24.12 -11.60 -13.68
N ILE A 575 25.11 -10.80 -14.10
CA ILE A 575 25.08 -10.03 -15.34
C ILE A 575 26.37 -10.33 -16.11
N ALA A 576 26.23 -10.92 -17.29
CA ALA A 576 27.38 -11.20 -18.15
C ALA A 576 27.78 -9.96 -18.95
N LEU A 577 29.07 -9.77 -19.17
CA LEU A 577 29.64 -8.82 -20.14
C LEU A 577 30.38 -9.60 -21.24
N ASP A 578 30.45 -9.03 -22.44
CA ASP A 578 30.77 -9.73 -23.69
C ASP A 578 32.26 -9.83 -24.02
#